data_AF-A0A1I7ZUL8-F1
#
_entry.id   AF-A0A1I7ZUL8-F1
#
_cell.length_a   1.000
_cell.length_b   1.000
_cell.length_c   1.000
_cell.angle_alpha   90.00
_cell.angle_beta   90.00
_cell.angle_gamma   90.00
#
_symmetry.space_group_name_H-M   'P 1'
#
loop_
_entity.id
_entity.type
_entity.pdbx_description
1 polymer ?
#
loop_
_entity_poly.entity_id
_entity_poly.type
_entity_poly.pdbx_seq_one_letter_code
_entity_poly.pdbx_strand_id
1 'polypeptide(L)'
;MRLEDIPAFAHIQQEGSSKATTAKPSSKAGGTDPNIMKCCSFCPTEKNDLYVCPRCKKPYCSIRCYRSQQHALCSEKFYESCVRENNGEDVSSPPPAATATSFEDFMKKSTNGIGTDEEGEPLDSDDEDLSYLKEVVQKTADTFEEMDDNELQRQLTVAGIAGIGEPTDEEDEEYQMKLLLETLTVEEKREFQKMVDSMTVNEQGLTNSCFGKRM
;
A
#
# COMPACT_ATOMS: atom_id res chain seq x y z
N MET A 1 -24.15 -15.46 -32.84
CA MET A 1 -25.28 -16.35 -32.46
C MET A 1 -25.76 -15.93 -31.07
N ARG A 2 -26.60 -16.68 -30.34
CA ARG A 2 -27.27 -16.19 -29.11
C ARG A 2 -26.34 -16.08 -27.90
N LEU A 3 -26.65 -15.16 -26.97
CA LEU A 3 -25.98 -14.96 -25.67
C LEU A 3 -26.73 -15.70 -24.54
N GLU A 4 -27.03 -16.99 -24.72
CA GLU A 4 -27.68 -17.82 -23.69
C GLU A 4 -27.07 -19.22 -23.72
N ASP A 5 -26.19 -19.53 -22.74
CA ASP A 5 -25.90 -20.86 -22.18
C ASP A 5 -24.70 -20.77 -21.21
N ILE A 6 -24.95 -20.38 -19.96
CA ILE A 6 -23.98 -20.49 -18.85
C ILE A 6 -24.51 -21.53 -17.85
N PRO A 7 -23.99 -22.76 -17.83
CA PRO A 7 -24.34 -23.74 -16.81
C PRO A 7 -23.65 -23.39 -15.48
N ALA A 8 -24.43 -23.26 -14.41
CA ALA A 8 -23.92 -22.99 -13.07
C ALA A 8 -23.87 -24.26 -12.20
N PHE A 9 -23.06 -24.18 -11.13
CA PHE A 9 -23.08 -25.00 -9.91
C PHE A 9 -22.43 -26.41 -9.88
N ALA A 10 -21.68 -26.63 -8.77
CA ALA A 10 -21.66 -27.82 -7.90
C ALA A 10 -20.45 -28.82 -7.88
N HIS A 11 -19.56 -28.56 -6.90
CA HIS A 11 -19.15 -29.49 -5.81
C HIS A 11 -18.14 -30.66 -5.99
N ILE A 12 -17.64 -31.13 -4.82
CA ILE A 12 -16.74 -32.28 -4.50
C ILE A 12 -15.22 -31.93 -4.61
N GLN A 13 -14.38 -31.85 -3.55
CA GLN A 13 -13.99 -32.75 -2.41
C GLN A 13 -13.07 -33.92 -2.86
N GLN A 14 -12.01 -34.39 -2.16
CA GLN A 14 -11.46 -34.32 -0.77
C GLN A 14 -9.94 -34.73 -0.83
N GLU A 15 -8.97 -34.60 0.11
CA GLU A 15 -8.83 -34.10 1.50
C GLU A 15 -7.64 -33.07 1.62
N GLY A 16 -6.61 -33.07 2.52
CA GLY A 16 -6.22 -33.93 3.66
C GLY A 16 -4.84 -33.66 4.33
N SER A 17 -4.43 -34.56 5.24
CA SER A 17 -3.08 -34.77 5.86
C SER A 17 -2.43 -33.71 6.80
N SER A 18 -3.08 -33.45 7.93
CA SER A 18 -2.57 -33.70 9.31
C SER A 18 -1.11 -33.40 9.76
N LYS A 19 -0.94 -32.49 10.74
CA LYS A 19 -0.20 -32.60 12.06
C LYS A 19 0.05 -31.21 12.68
N ALA A 20 0.18 -30.99 14.01
CA ALA A 20 -0.27 -31.71 15.21
C ALA A 20 -0.03 -30.86 16.50
N THR A 21 -0.87 -31.03 17.55
CA THR A 21 -0.65 -30.66 18.99
C THR A 21 -0.38 -29.17 19.32
N THR A 22 -0.73 -28.59 20.48
CA THR A 22 -0.80 -29.10 21.87
C THR A 22 -2.09 -28.68 22.62
N ALA A 23 -2.16 -28.78 23.95
CA ALA A 23 -3.42 -28.85 24.72
C ALA A 23 -3.63 -27.79 25.82
N LYS A 24 -4.92 -27.45 26.02
CA LYS A 24 -5.68 -27.05 27.24
C LYS A 24 -4.91 -26.67 28.53
N PRO A 25 -5.43 -25.66 29.26
CA PRO A 25 -6.13 -26.00 30.51
C PRO A 25 -7.59 -25.50 30.56
N SER A 26 -8.33 -25.89 31.60
CA SER A 26 -9.81 -25.89 31.63
C SER A 26 -10.37 -25.28 32.92
N SER A 27 -11.44 -24.46 32.86
CA SER A 27 -12.40 -24.31 33.98
C SER A 27 -13.75 -23.65 33.63
N LYS A 28 -14.80 -24.46 33.79
CA LYS A 28 -16.19 -24.17 34.25
C LYS A 28 -16.92 -22.86 33.86
N ALA A 29 -17.85 -23.04 32.92
CA ALA A 29 -19.31 -22.90 33.11
C ALA A 29 -19.93 -21.55 33.54
N GLY A 30 -20.54 -20.88 32.57
CA GLY A 30 -21.73 -20.02 32.71
C GLY A 30 -22.57 -20.16 31.44
N GLY A 31 -23.89 -20.36 31.54
CA GLY A 31 -24.74 -20.75 30.41
C GLY A 31 -25.53 -19.59 29.79
N THR A 32 -25.19 -19.23 28.55
CA THR A 32 -26.00 -18.43 27.61
C THR A 32 -25.78 -18.95 26.18
N ASP A 33 -26.66 -18.58 25.26
CA ASP A 33 -26.80 -19.22 23.94
C ASP A 33 -25.51 -19.33 23.09
N PRO A 34 -25.28 -20.48 22.42
CA PRO A 34 -24.02 -20.75 21.70
C PRO A 34 -23.85 -19.96 20.39
N ASN A 35 -24.82 -19.12 20.01
CA ASN A 35 -24.86 -18.43 18.71
C ASN A 35 -24.47 -16.94 18.77
N ILE A 36 -23.59 -16.57 19.71
CA ILE A 36 -23.01 -15.22 19.82
C ILE A 36 -21.51 -15.20 19.40
N MET A 37 -20.85 -16.36 19.39
CA MET A 37 -19.38 -16.49 19.22
C MET A 37 -18.95 -16.90 17.80
N LYS A 38 -19.66 -16.45 16.75
CA LYS A 38 -19.37 -16.81 15.33
C LYS A 38 -19.47 -15.66 14.32
N CYS A 39 -19.86 -14.46 14.76
CA CYS A 39 -20.03 -13.31 13.89
C CYS A 39 -19.02 -12.21 14.22
N CYS A 40 -18.44 -11.59 13.18
CA CYS A 40 -17.64 -10.39 13.34
C CYS A 40 -18.53 -9.22 13.83
N SER A 41 -18.08 -8.44 14.81
CA SER A 41 -18.83 -7.25 15.28
C SER A 41 -18.77 -6.04 14.31
N PHE A 42 -18.09 -6.18 13.17
CA PHE A 42 -17.74 -5.06 12.27
C PHE A 42 -17.99 -5.36 10.78
N CYS A 43 -18.42 -6.57 10.44
CA CYS A 43 -18.86 -6.94 9.10
C CYS A 43 -19.89 -8.09 9.16
N PRO A 44 -20.76 -8.26 8.15
CA PRO A 44 -21.75 -9.34 8.12
C PRO A 44 -21.16 -10.72 7.79
N THR A 45 -19.84 -10.88 7.78
CA THR A 45 -19.18 -12.15 7.45
C THR A 45 -19.09 -13.04 8.69
N GLU A 46 -19.81 -14.15 8.69
CA GLU A 46 -19.63 -15.24 9.65
C GLU A 46 -18.28 -15.94 9.41
N LYS A 47 -17.51 -16.17 10.47
CA LYS A 47 -16.29 -16.99 10.45
C LYS A 47 -16.16 -17.73 11.78
N ASN A 48 -15.70 -18.98 11.74
CA ASN A 48 -15.46 -19.74 12.97
C ASN A 48 -14.23 -19.22 13.73
N ASP A 49 -13.22 -18.72 13.03
CA ASP A 49 -12.02 -18.12 13.62
C ASP A 49 -12.18 -16.60 13.78
N LEU A 50 -12.28 -16.15 15.03
CA LEU A 50 -12.46 -14.76 15.41
C LEU A 50 -11.46 -14.37 16.51
N TYR A 51 -10.73 -13.29 16.26
CA TYR A 51 -9.88 -12.65 17.25
C TYR A 51 -10.75 -11.74 18.14
N VAL A 52 -10.34 -11.51 19.39
CA VAL A 52 -11.09 -10.66 20.33
C VAL A 52 -10.24 -9.45 20.71
N CYS A 53 -10.78 -8.25 20.58
CA CYS A 53 -10.05 -7.04 20.96
C CYS A 53 -9.85 -6.98 22.48
N PRO A 54 -8.61 -6.86 23.00
CA PRO A 54 -8.36 -6.86 24.45
C PRO A 54 -8.97 -5.64 25.17
N ARG A 55 -9.20 -4.53 24.44
CA ARG A 55 -9.73 -3.28 25.00
C ARG A 55 -11.26 -3.25 25.08
N CYS A 56 -11.97 -3.67 24.02
CA CYS A 56 -13.44 -3.62 23.97
C CYS A 56 -14.15 -4.97 24.00
N LYS A 57 -13.41 -6.09 24.00
CA LYS A 57 -13.90 -7.49 24.02
C LYS A 57 -14.82 -7.89 22.85
N LYS A 58 -14.91 -7.07 21.79
CA LYS A 58 -15.64 -7.41 20.55
C LYS A 58 -14.84 -8.39 19.67
N PRO A 59 -15.49 -9.40 19.07
CA PRO A 59 -14.86 -10.28 18.08
C PRO A 59 -14.69 -9.61 16.70
N TYR A 60 -13.59 -9.92 16.02
CA TYR A 60 -13.25 -9.47 14.66
C TYR A 60 -12.58 -10.58 13.83
N CYS A 61 -12.90 -10.63 12.53
CA CYS A 61 -12.45 -11.72 11.64
C CYS A 61 -11.17 -11.44 10.84
N SER A 62 -10.62 -10.22 10.90
CA SER A 62 -9.38 -9.83 10.21
C SER A 62 -8.88 -8.44 10.65
N ILE A 63 -7.64 -8.11 10.33
CA ILE A 63 -7.05 -6.77 10.56
C ILE A 63 -7.87 -5.66 9.89
N ARG A 64 -8.51 -5.92 8.73
CA ARG A 64 -9.41 -4.94 8.08
C ARG A 64 -10.62 -4.59 8.96
N CYS A 65 -11.15 -5.55 9.72
CA CYS A 65 -12.23 -5.29 10.68
C CYS A 65 -11.71 -4.57 11.94
N TYR A 66 -10.52 -4.93 12.43
CA TYR A 66 -9.87 -4.26 13.56
C TYR A 66 -9.54 -2.78 13.26
N ARG A 67 -9.17 -2.45 12.02
CA ARG A 67 -8.90 -1.07 11.55
C ARG A 67 -10.13 -0.37 10.96
N SER A 68 -11.33 -0.95 11.08
CA SER A 68 -12.56 -0.36 10.54
C SER A 68 -12.99 0.89 11.31
N GLN A 69 -13.72 1.81 10.66
CA GLN A 69 -14.23 3.02 11.31
C GLN A 69 -15.10 2.71 12.55
N GLN A 70 -15.78 1.56 12.57
CA GLN A 70 -16.58 1.08 13.70
C GLN A 70 -15.75 0.61 14.92
N HIS A 71 -14.42 0.46 14.76
CA HIS A 71 -13.48 0.06 15.79
C HIS A 71 -12.34 1.09 16.02
N ALA A 72 -12.35 2.20 15.27
CA ALA A 72 -11.33 3.25 15.26
C ALA A 72 -10.80 3.62 16.67
N LEU A 73 -11.70 3.92 17.61
CA LEU A 73 -11.37 4.29 19.01
C LEU A 73 -10.50 3.29 19.78
N CYS A 74 -10.43 2.03 19.36
CA CYS A 74 -9.59 0.99 19.95
C CYS A 74 -8.31 0.73 19.15
N SER A 75 -8.34 0.88 17.82
CA SER A 75 -7.14 0.76 16.98
C SER A 75 -6.25 2.01 17.06
N GLU A 76 -6.83 3.21 17.05
CA GLU A 76 -6.09 4.48 17.16
C GLU A 76 -5.32 4.55 18.48
N LYS A 77 -5.99 4.30 19.61
CA LYS A 77 -5.34 4.24 20.93
C LYS A 77 -4.34 3.09 21.09
N PHE A 78 -4.34 2.11 20.18
CA PHE A 78 -3.30 1.07 20.11
C PHE A 78 -2.09 1.58 19.32
N TYR A 79 -2.30 2.17 18.14
CA TYR A 79 -1.25 2.82 17.37
C TYR A 79 -0.57 3.96 18.15
N GLU A 80 -1.34 4.79 18.85
CA GLU A 80 -0.83 5.85 19.75
C GLU A 80 0.11 5.29 20.82
N SER A 81 -0.26 4.17 21.48
CA SER A 81 0.61 3.53 22.46
C SER A 81 1.89 2.96 21.83
N CYS A 82 1.80 2.28 20.68
CA CYS A 82 2.98 1.74 20.01
C CYS A 82 3.92 2.83 19.47
N VAL A 83 3.38 3.96 18.99
CA VAL A 83 4.19 5.11 18.54
C VAL A 83 4.89 5.79 19.73
N ARG A 84 4.21 5.98 20.87
CA ARG A 84 4.85 6.52 22.09
C ARG A 84 5.90 5.58 22.68
N GLU A 85 5.63 4.27 22.67
CA GLU A 85 6.56 3.24 23.12
C GLU A 85 7.82 3.15 22.23
N ASN A 86 7.64 3.26 20.91
CA ASN A 86 8.75 3.20 19.94
C ASN A 86 9.56 4.51 19.86
N ASN A 87 8.94 5.67 20.06
CA ASN A 87 9.59 6.97 19.87
C ASN A 87 10.13 7.60 21.16
N GLY A 88 9.96 6.93 22.31
CA GLY A 88 10.32 7.44 23.63
C GLY A 88 9.26 8.37 24.23
N GLU A 89 9.22 8.45 25.57
CA GLU A 89 8.14 9.09 26.32
C GLU A 89 8.22 10.64 26.41
N ASP A 90 9.00 11.30 25.54
CA ASP A 90 9.39 12.72 25.68
C ASP A 90 8.86 13.68 24.58
N VAL A 91 7.72 13.37 23.96
CA VAL A 91 6.93 14.36 23.17
C VAL A 91 5.95 15.19 24.02
N SER A 92 6.06 15.14 25.35
CA SER A 92 5.23 15.92 26.29
C SER A 92 5.87 17.25 26.75
N SER A 93 7.02 17.64 26.17
CA SER A 93 7.50 19.02 26.33
C SER A 93 6.58 19.98 25.57
N PRO A 94 5.90 20.95 26.22
CA PRO A 94 5.18 21.98 25.50
C PRO A 94 6.17 22.82 24.69
N PRO A 95 5.82 23.29 23.48
CA PRO A 95 6.69 24.16 22.71
C PRO A 95 7.01 25.42 23.55
N PRO A 96 8.27 25.89 23.57
CA PRO A 96 8.64 27.07 24.34
C PRO A 96 7.80 28.26 23.84
N ALA A 97 6.98 28.82 24.73
CA ALA A 97 6.00 29.86 24.40
C ALA A 97 6.66 31.24 24.21
N ALA A 98 7.53 31.34 23.21
CA ALA A 98 8.30 32.55 22.90
C ALA A 98 8.56 32.70 21.38
N THR A 99 7.94 33.72 20.79
CA THR A 99 8.45 34.45 19.61
C THR A 99 8.67 33.70 18.30
N ALA A 100 7.64 33.00 17.81
CA ALA A 100 7.40 32.81 16.37
C ALA A 100 5.89 32.83 16.11
N THR A 101 5.36 33.93 15.57
CA THR A 101 3.92 34.16 15.37
C THR A 101 3.44 33.84 13.97
N SER A 102 4.36 33.68 13.02
CA SER A 102 4.12 33.27 11.64
C SER A 102 5.04 32.10 11.27
N PHE A 103 4.59 31.27 10.32
CA PHE A 103 5.46 30.32 9.61
C PHE A 103 6.63 31.04 8.91
N GLU A 104 6.43 32.29 8.49
CA GLU A 104 7.46 33.16 7.94
C GLU A 104 8.52 33.57 9.00
N ASP A 105 8.10 33.78 10.26
CA ASP A 105 9.02 34.04 11.37
C ASP A 105 9.89 32.82 11.64
N PHE A 106 9.29 31.61 11.60
CA PHE A 106 10.00 30.34 11.80
C PHE A 106 11.03 30.08 10.70
N MET A 107 10.65 30.24 9.43
CA MET A 107 11.58 30.15 8.29
C MET A 107 12.76 31.12 8.42
N LYS A 108 12.46 32.39 8.71
CA LYS A 108 13.50 33.42 8.92
C LYS A 108 14.38 33.14 10.13
N LYS A 109 13.82 32.59 11.22
CA LYS A 109 14.56 32.23 12.43
C LYS A 109 15.58 31.12 12.17
N SER A 110 15.21 30.12 11.36
CA SER A 110 16.13 29.06 10.93
C SER A 110 17.24 29.60 10.03
N THR A 111 16.92 30.47 9.05
CA THR A 111 17.97 31.08 8.21
C THR A 111 18.88 32.04 8.98
N ASN A 112 18.37 32.75 9.99
CA ASN A 112 19.19 33.61 10.87
C ASN A 112 20.02 32.83 11.90
N GLY A 113 19.94 31.50 11.93
CA GLY A 113 20.93 30.64 12.59
C GLY A 113 22.18 30.38 11.75
N ILE A 114 22.12 30.67 10.44
CA ILE A 114 23.26 30.67 9.53
C ILE A 114 23.84 32.08 9.54
N GLY A 115 25.15 32.19 9.82
CA GLY A 115 25.85 33.46 9.79
C GLY A 115 25.91 34.04 8.38
N THR A 116 25.57 35.32 8.24
CA THR A 116 25.91 36.12 7.05
C THR A 116 27.09 37.03 7.38
N ASP A 117 28.14 36.43 7.93
CA ASP A 117 29.52 36.91 7.91
C ASP A 117 30.21 36.46 6.60
N GLU A 118 31.05 37.33 6.00
CA GLU A 118 31.49 37.24 4.60
C GLU A 118 32.51 36.13 4.26
N GLU A 119 32.69 35.14 5.15
CA GLU A 119 33.64 34.01 4.99
C GLU A 119 32.92 32.66 5.20
N GLY A 120 31.60 32.62 4.99
CA GLY A 120 30.82 31.38 5.00
C GLY A 120 31.02 30.58 3.71
N GLU A 121 31.83 29.52 3.78
CA GLU A 121 31.95 28.52 2.70
C GLU A 121 30.55 28.08 2.22
N PRO A 122 30.30 27.96 0.90
CA PRO A 122 29.05 27.42 0.42
C PRO A 122 28.88 26.00 0.96
N LEU A 123 27.64 25.64 1.33
CA LEU A 123 27.31 24.25 1.63
C LEU A 123 27.37 23.42 0.35
N ASP A 124 28.59 22.97 0.07
CA ASP A 124 28.88 21.84 -0.80
C ASP A 124 27.96 20.68 -0.39
N SER A 125 27.28 20.12 -1.39
CA SER A 125 26.33 19.01 -1.23
C SER A 125 26.85 17.74 -1.90
N ASP A 126 28.13 17.73 -2.29
CA ASP A 126 28.89 16.58 -2.76
C ASP A 126 29.75 16.03 -1.59
N ASP A 127 29.08 15.61 -0.50
CA ASP A 127 29.72 14.86 0.59
C ASP A 127 30.41 13.62 -0.04
N GLU A 128 31.73 13.67 -0.22
CA GLU A 128 32.51 12.59 -0.86
C GLU A 128 32.42 11.22 -0.14
N ASP A 129 31.77 11.16 1.04
CA ASP A 129 31.47 9.92 1.76
C ASP A 129 30.33 9.11 1.12
N LEU A 130 30.61 8.57 -0.07
CA LEU A 130 29.75 7.61 -0.76
C LEU A 130 29.62 6.25 -0.02
N SER A 131 30.10 6.10 1.23
CA SER A 131 29.99 4.84 1.99
C SER A 131 28.54 4.43 2.24
N TYR A 132 27.65 5.38 2.55
CA TYR A 132 26.22 5.10 2.73
C TYR A 132 25.57 4.61 1.42
N LEU A 133 25.84 5.27 0.30
CA LEU A 133 25.33 4.84 -1.01
C LEU A 133 25.84 3.44 -1.37
N LYS A 134 27.11 3.15 -1.05
CA LYS A 134 27.72 1.83 -1.25
C LYS A 134 27.10 0.75 -0.34
N GLU A 135 26.81 1.05 0.93
CA GLU A 135 26.11 0.13 1.82
C GLU A 135 24.70 -0.18 1.30
N VAL A 136 23.94 0.85 0.90
CA VAL A 136 22.59 0.69 0.34
C VAL A 136 22.61 -0.14 -0.94
N VAL A 137 23.54 0.12 -1.86
CA VAL A 137 23.68 -0.66 -3.11
C VAL A 137 24.06 -2.11 -2.81
N GLN A 138 25.06 -2.35 -1.95
CA GLN A 138 25.47 -3.72 -1.58
C GLN A 138 24.31 -4.49 -0.94
N LYS A 139 23.67 -3.91 0.08
CA LYS A 139 22.55 -4.53 0.80
C LYS A 139 21.35 -4.82 -0.10
N THR A 140 21.10 -3.98 -1.11
CA THR A 140 20.04 -4.19 -2.11
C THR A 140 20.40 -5.34 -3.05
N ALA A 141 21.68 -5.45 -3.45
CA ALA A 141 22.17 -6.58 -4.24
C ALA A 141 22.15 -7.90 -3.44
N ASP A 142 22.62 -7.90 -2.20
CA ASP A 142 22.56 -9.06 -1.29
C ASP A 142 21.11 -9.56 -1.14
N THR A 143 20.16 -8.64 -0.94
CA THR A 143 18.71 -8.96 -0.84
C THR A 143 18.16 -9.56 -2.14
N PHE A 144 18.65 -9.11 -3.30
CA PHE A 144 18.27 -9.63 -4.60
C PHE A 144 18.86 -11.02 -4.88
N GLU A 145 20.10 -11.29 -4.44
CA GLU A 145 20.75 -12.60 -4.57
C GLU A 145 20.20 -13.65 -3.57
N GLU A 146 19.67 -13.23 -2.43
CA GLU A 146 19.01 -14.12 -1.45
C GLU A 146 17.55 -14.49 -1.79
N MET A 147 16.90 -13.76 -2.70
CA MET A 147 15.49 -13.96 -3.07
C MET A 147 15.34 -14.76 -4.36
N ASP A 148 14.35 -15.66 -4.42
CA ASP A 148 13.98 -16.32 -5.68
C ASP A 148 13.05 -15.43 -6.54
N ASP A 149 13.06 -15.67 -7.86
CA ASP A 149 12.33 -14.86 -8.84
C ASP A 149 10.82 -14.76 -8.56
N ASN A 150 10.21 -15.77 -7.92
CA ASN A 150 8.78 -15.78 -7.61
C ASN A 150 8.46 -14.90 -6.40
N GLU A 151 9.31 -14.91 -5.37
CA GLU A 151 9.17 -14.02 -4.21
C GLU A 151 9.52 -12.57 -4.60
N LEU A 152 10.53 -12.37 -5.46
CA LEU A 152 10.82 -11.07 -6.08
C LEU A 152 9.59 -10.55 -6.85
N GLN A 153 9.06 -11.35 -7.79
CA GLN A 153 7.88 -10.99 -8.56
C GLN A 153 6.67 -10.70 -7.66
N ARG A 154 6.44 -11.52 -6.63
CA ARG A 154 5.39 -11.31 -5.63
C ARG A 154 5.56 -9.99 -4.88
N GLN A 155 6.77 -9.61 -4.48
CA GLN A 155 7.02 -8.33 -3.82
C GLN A 155 6.83 -7.14 -4.77
N LEU A 156 7.30 -7.24 -6.02
CA LEU A 156 7.05 -6.24 -7.05
C LEU A 156 5.55 -6.08 -7.35
N THR A 157 4.77 -7.17 -7.36
CA THR A 157 3.30 -7.11 -7.53
C THR A 157 2.63 -6.43 -6.34
N VAL A 158 3.07 -6.71 -5.11
CA VAL A 158 2.57 -6.04 -3.89
C VAL A 158 2.94 -4.56 -3.85
N ALA A 159 4.09 -4.17 -4.42
CA ALA A 159 4.50 -2.79 -4.59
C ALA A 159 3.77 -2.04 -5.72
N GLY A 160 2.98 -2.74 -6.55
CA GLY A 160 2.34 -2.17 -7.74
C GLY A 160 3.28 -1.93 -8.92
N ILE A 161 4.46 -2.58 -8.91
CA ILE A 161 5.51 -2.43 -9.92
C ILE A 161 5.47 -3.58 -10.95
N ALA A 162 5.19 -4.81 -10.52
CA ALA A 162 5.02 -5.94 -11.44
C ALA A 162 3.56 -6.14 -11.86
N GLY A 163 3.30 -5.88 -13.14
CA GLY A 163 2.21 -6.44 -13.94
C GLY A 163 2.75 -7.13 -15.21
N ILE A 164 4.02 -7.55 -15.18
CA ILE A 164 4.73 -8.21 -16.28
C ILE A 164 5.40 -9.44 -15.67
N GLY A 165 4.78 -10.61 -15.79
CA GLY A 165 5.56 -11.86 -15.84
C GLY A 165 6.19 -11.97 -17.23
N GLU A 166 7.17 -12.86 -17.41
CA GLU A 166 7.45 -13.31 -18.78
C GLU A 166 6.17 -13.92 -19.35
N PRO A 167 5.64 -13.42 -20.49
CA PRO A 167 4.50 -14.05 -21.15
C PRO A 167 4.94 -15.42 -21.65
N THR A 168 4.19 -16.46 -21.30
CA THR A 168 4.49 -17.82 -21.79
C THR A 168 4.02 -18.01 -23.23
N ASP A 169 2.89 -17.40 -23.60
CA ASP A 169 2.33 -17.37 -24.95
C ASP A 169 1.72 -15.98 -25.28
N GLU A 170 1.42 -15.71 -26.56
CA GLU A 170 0.83 -14.43 -27.02
C GLU A 170 -0.49 -14.06 -26.32
N GLU A 171 -1.27 -15.06 -25.86
CA GLU A 171 -2.52 -14.84 -25.11
C GLU A 171 -2.29 -14.23 -23.71
N ASP A 172 -1.12 -14.47 -23.10
CA ASP A 172 -0.74 -13.84 -21.82
C ASP A 172 -0.47 -12.34 -21.99
N GLU A 173 0.12 -11.92 -23.12
CA GLU A 173 0.46 -10.52 -23.37
C GLU A 173 -0.80 -9.64 -23.44
N GLU A 174 -1.84 -10.06 -24.19
CA GLU A 174 -3.11 -9.33 -24.24
C GLU A 174 -3.76 -9.27 -22.85
N TYR A 175 -3.69 -10.36 -22.08
CA TYR A 175 -4.27 -10.40 -20.73
C TYR A 175 -3.55 -9.46 -19.74
N GLN A 176 -2.21 -9.44 -19.73
CA GLN A 176 -1.45 -8.52 -18.87
C GLN A 176 -1.63 -7.06 -19.31
N MET A 177 -1.58 -6.78 -20.62
CA MET A 177 -1.85 -5.44 -21.18
C MET A 177 -3.23 -4.93 -20.77
N LYS A 178 -4.24 -5.80 -20.83
CA LYS A 178 -5.61 -5.49 -20.39
C LYS A 178 -5.69 -5.27 -18.88
N LEU A 179 -4.99 -6.06 -18.06
CA LEU A 179 -4.98 -5.89 -16.61
C LEU A 179 -4.30 -4.58 -16.19
N LEU A 180 -3.18 -4.23 -16.83
CA LEU A 180 -2.49 -2.94 -16.69
C LEU A 180 -3.37 -1.76 -17.15
N LEU A 181 -4.14 -1.95 -18.22
CA LEU A 181 -5.14 -0.95 -18.62
C LEU A 181 -6.26 -0.86 -17.59
N GLU A 182 -6.75 -1.96 -17.01
CA GLU A 182 -7.85 -1.95 -16.05
C GLU A 182 -7.50 -1.26 -14.72
N THR A 183 -6.25 -1.33 -14.24
CA THR A 183 -5.80 -0.70 -12.97
C THR A 183 -5.74 0.83 -13.00
N LEU A 184 -5.55 1.45 -14.16
CA LEU A 184 -5.50 2.92 -14.31
C LEU A 184 -6.82 3.62 -13.95
N THR A 185 -6.76 4.87 -13.50
CA THR A 185 -7.97 5.70 -13.27
C THR A 185 -8.67 6.06 -14.59
N VAL A 186 -9.92 6.52 -14.50
CA VAL A 186 -10.70 6.97 -15.68
C VAL A 186 -10.04 8.18 -16.33
N GLU A 187 -9.47 9.06 -15.50
CA GLU A 187 -8.73 10.25 -15.88
C GLU A 187 -7.45 9.88 -16.66
N GLU A 188 -6.64 8.94 -16.15
CA GLU A 188 -5.41 8.46 -16.81
C GLU A 188 -5.72 7.72 -18.12
N LYS A 189 -6.68 6.77 -18.10
CA LYS A 189 -7.16 6.06 -19.30
C LYS A 189 -7.52 7.02 -20.43
N ARG A 190 -8.17 8.14 -20.09
CA ARG A 190 -8.54 9.20 -21.05
C ARG A 190 -7.33 9.95 -21.60
N GLU A 191 -6.29 10.23 -20.80
CA GLU A 191 -5.06 10.85 -21.32
C GLU A 191 -4.27 9.89 -22.22
N PHE A 192 -4.20 8.60 -21.88
CA PHE A 192 -3.61 7.58 -22.75
C PHE A 192 -4.36 7.47 -24.09
N GLN A 193 -5.71 7.45 -24.07
CA GLN A 193 -6.50 7.46 -25.30
C GLN A 193 -6.20 8.67 -26.17
N LYS A 194 -6.16 9.89 -25.60
CA LYS A 194 -5.76 11.10 -26.36
C LYS A 194 -4.35 10.99 -26.95
N MET A 195 -3.41 10.37 -26.23
CA MET A 195 -2.05 10.16 -26.74
C MET A 195 -2.08 9.27 -27.99
N VAL A 196 -2.76 8.13 -27.92
CA VAL A 196 -2.94 7.20 -29.06
C VAL A 196 -3.68 7.86 -30.22
N ASP A 197 -4.76 8.60 -29.95
CA ASP A 197 -5.51 9.38 -30.95
C ASP A 197 -4.59 10.41 -31.62
N SER A 198 -3.74 11.11 -30.84
CA SER A 198 -2.79 12.09 -31.38
C SER A 198 -1.68 11.47 -32.22
N MET A 199 -1.18 10.28 -31.82
CA MET A 199 -0.16 9.55 -32.57
C MET A 199 -0.72 9.06 -33.91
N THR A 200 -1.87 8.38 -33.90
CA THR A 200 -2.50 7.86 -35.12
C THR A 200 -2.91 8.97 -36.11
N VAL A 201 -3.40 10.12 -35.62
CA VAL A 201 -3.71 11.29 -36.47
C VAL A 201 -2.44 11.93 -37.06
N ASN A 202 -1.29 11.85 -36.37
CA ASN A 202 0.00 12.29 -36.90
C ASN A 202 0.59 11.30 -37.92
N GLU A 203 0.58 10.00 -37.63
CA GLU A 203 1.07 8.93 -38.52
C GLU A 203 0.29 8.89 -39.84
N GLN A 204 -1.04 9.07 -39.79
CA GLN A 204 -1.90 9.15 -40.96
C GLN A 204 -1.79 10.50 -41.70
N GLY A 205 -0.94 11.42 -41.23
CA GLY A 205 -0.69 12.73 -41.84
C GLY A 205 -1.87 13.70 -41.79
N LEU A 206 -2.94 13.37 -41.06
CA LEU A 206 -4.23 14.07 -41.06
C LEU A 206 -4.16 15.49 -40.48
N THR A 207 -3.08 15.83 -39.75
CA THR A 207 -2.81 17.19 -39.26
C THR A 207 -2.45 18.19 -40.36
N ASN A 208 -1.94 17.73 -41.51
CA ASN A 208 -1.42 18.59 -42.58
C ASN A 208 -2.47 18.87 -43.67
N SER A 209 -3.35 19.84 -43.43
CA SER A 209 -4.38 20.23 -44.42
C SER A 209 -3.78 20.83 -45.70
N CYS A 210 -3.87 20.07 -46.80
CA CYS A 210 -3.48 20.51 -48.14
C CYS A 210 -4.28 21.73 -48.66
N PHE A 211 -5.40 22.05 -47.99
CA PHE A 211 -6.26 23.20 -48.30
C PHE A 211 -5.89 24.45 -47.48
N GLY A 212 -4.62 24.57 -47.08
CA GLY A 212 -4.05 25.78 -46.47
C GLY A 212 -4.47 27.04 -47.22
N LYS A 213 -5.25 27.89 -46.54
CA LYS A 213 -5.96 29.00 -47.17
C LYS A 213 -4.97 30.13 -47.50
N ARG A 214 -4.52 30.16 -48.76
CA ARG A 214 -3.73 31.28 -49.33
C ARG A 214 -4.49 32.59 -49.11
N MET A 215 -3.90 33.45 -48.28
CA MET A 215 -4.15 34.90 -48.25
C MET A 215 -3.29 35.59 -49.31
#